data_AF-A0A0S8HPY5-F1
#
_entry.id   AF-A0A0S8HPY5-F1
#
_cell.length_a   1.000
_cell.length_b   1.000
_cell.length_c   1.000
_cell.angle_alpha   90.00
_cell.angle_beta   90.00
_cell.angle_gamma   90.00
#
_symmetry.space_group_name_H-M   'P 1'
#
loop_
_entity.id
_entity.type
_entity.pdbx_description
1 polymer ?
#
loop_
_entity_poly.entity_id
_entity_poly.type
_entity_poly.pdbx_seq_one_letter_code
_entity_poly.pdbx_strand_id
1 'polypeptide(L)'
;MLHDAVVSSSQVTILNTFKTIAPGLRLGKVLTPKELWRSLFQYNSFAHKQKLLEHIKEIHPHWSFIDSHFMNWAHSVGLEVFPWTINKERKIRVMIDRGVNGVITDFPDIARRVVK
;
A
#
# COMPACT_ATOMS: atom_id res chain seq x y z
N MET A 1 12.90 18.12 6.05
CA MET A 1 12.39 17.51 7.30
C MET A 1 11.06 16.78 7.14
N LEU A 2 10.28 16.95 6.06
CA LEU A 2 9.01 16.20 5.86
C LEU A 2 9.15 14.90 5.05
N HIS A 3 10.38 14.53 4.66
CA HIS A 3 10.67 13.36 3.81
C HIS A 3 10.80 12.06 4.63
N ASP A 4 10.92 12.17 5.96
CA ASP A 4 11.26 11.05 6.85
C ASP A 4 10.01 10.38 7.46
N ALA A 5 8.82 10.84 7.09
CA ALA A 5 7.56 10.35 7.63
C ALA A 5 6.54 10.08 6.53
N VAL A 6 5.76 9.01 6.73
CA VAL A 6 4.60 8.65 5.92
C VAL A 6 3.38 8.64 6.83
N VAL A 7 2.28 9.25 6.39
CA VAL A 7 0.98 9.11 7.06
C VAL A 7 0.07 8.22 6.24
N SER A 8 -0.36 7.13 6.88
CA SER A 8 -1.23 6.13 6.25
C SER A 8 -2.57 6.02 6.95
N SER A 9 -3.64 5.86 6.18
CA SER A 9 -5.00 5.70 6.72
C SER A 9 -5.87 4.88 5.78
N SER A 10 -6.86 4.19 6.34
CA SER A 10 -7.95 3.59 5.57
C SER A 10 -9.01 4.64 5.19
N GLN A 11 -9.06 5.76 5.90
CA GLN A 11 -10.03 6.83 5.66
C GLN A 11 -9.43 7.90 4.73
N VAL A 12 -10.00 8.02 3.54
CA VAL A 12 -9.61 9.01 2.54
C VAL A 12 -9.74 10.44 3.05
N THR A 13 -10.77 10.72 3.84
CA THR A 13 -11.01 12.06 4.39
C THR A 13 -9.84 12.54 5.23
N ILE A 14 -9.26 11.66 6.05
CA ILE A 14 -8.05 11.95 6.84
C ILE A 14 -6.87 12.28 5.92
N LEU A 15 -6.64 11.48 4.88
CA LEU A 15 -5.55 11.72 3.92
C LEU A 15 -5.73 13.06 3.19
N ASN A 16 -6.97 13.43 2.84
CA ASN A 16 -7.27 14.73 2.25
C ASN A 16 -7.01 15.88 3.22
N THR A 17 -7.27 15.71 4.51
CA THR A 17 -6.90 16.70 5.54
C THR A 17 -5.39 16.89 5.56
N PHE A 18 -4.60 15.80 5.61
CA PHE A 18 -3.13 15.87 5.61
C PHE A 18 -2.57 16.49 4.33
N LYS A 19 -3.17 16.20 3.17
CA LYS A 19 -2.82 16.86 1.91
C LYS A 19 -2.95 18.38 2.00
N THR A 20 -3.98 18.90 2.67
CA THR A 20 -4.20 20.33 2.81
C THR A 20 -3.26 20.97 3.81
N ILE A 21 -3.07 20.36 4.99
CA ILE A 21 -2.28 20.97 6.08
C ILE A 21 -0.77 20.72 5.96
N ALA A 22 -0.36 19.68 5.22
CA ALA A 22 1.03 19.26 5.05
C ALA A 22 1.26 18.67 3.64
N PRO A 23 1.17 19.48 2.56
CA PRO A 23 1.20 19.00 1.17
C PRO A 23 2.51 18.31 0.76
N GLY A 24 3.61 18.53 1.48
CA GLY A 24 4.89 17.88 1.24
C GLY A 24 5.04 16.48 1.86
N LEU A 25 4.03 16.01 2.61
CA LEU A 25 4.08 14.73 3.30
C LEU A 25 3.78 13.57 2.35
N ARG A 26 4.49 12.45 2.51
CA ARG A 26 4.14 11.20 1.81
C ARG A 26 2.90 10.59 2.44
N LEU A 27 1.93 10.23 1.60
CA LEU A 27 0.66 9.65 2.04
C LEU A 27 0.52 8.20 1.56
N GLY A 28 -0.01 7.36 2.45
CA GLY A 28 -0.28 5.95 2.21
C GLY A 28 -1.76 5.58 2.36
N LYS A 29 -2.31 4.81 1.42
CA LYS A 29 -3.69 4.30 1.52
C LYS A 29 -3.68 2.87 2.05
N VAL A 30 -4.28 2.67 3.22
CA VAL A 30 -4.57 1.32 3.72
C VAL A 30 -5.83 0.80 3.02
N LEU A 31 -5.72 -0.32 2.31
CA LEU A 31 -6.87 -0.95 1.66
C LEU A 31 -7.46 -2.01 2.56
N THR A 32 -8.77 -1.90 2.78
CA THR A 32 -9.54 -2.95 3.44
C THR A 32 -9.93 -4.05 2.43
N PRO A 33 -10.12 -5.30 2.88
CA PRO A 33 -10.62 -6.38 2.02
C PRO A 33 -11.92 -6.01 1.30
N LYS A 34 -12.81 -5.24 1.94
CA LYS A 34 -14.07 -4.76 1.37
C LYS A 34 -13.87 -3.76 0.23
N GLU A 35 -12.97 -2.79 0.39
CA GLU A 35 -12.66 -1.80 -0.66
C GLU A 35 -12.06 -2.46 -1.89
N LEU A 36 -11.29 -3.53 -1.69
CA LEU A 36 -10.67 -4.27 -2.76
C LEU A 36 -11.64 -5.24 -3.44
N TRP A 37 -12.50 -5.93 -2.69
CA TRP A 37 -13.63 -6.65 -3.28
C TRP A 37 -14.51 -5.71 -4.12
N ARG A 38 -14.82 -4.52 -3.60
CA ARG A 38 -15.54 -3.51 -4.39
C ARG A 38 -14.75 -3.09 -5.64
N SER A 39 -13.43 -3.01 -5.60
CA SER A 39 -12.64 -2.65 -6.78
C SER A 39 -12.65 -3.71 -7.88
N LEU A 40 -12.72 -4.99 -7.51
CA LEU A 40 -12.73 -6.10 -8.45
C LEU A 40 -14.10 -6.32 -9.09
N PHE A 41 -15.20 -6.04 -8.37
CA PHE A 41 -16.56 -6.36 -8.82
C PHE A 41 -17.44 -5.14 -9.12
N GLN A 42 -17.09 -3.93 -8.67
CA GLN A 42 -17.73 -2.68 -9.11
C GLN A 42 -16.82 -1.97 -10.11
N TYR A 43 -16.77 -2.51 -11.32
CA TYR A 43 -16.19 -1.84 -12.48
C TYR A 43 -17.15 -0.76 -12.97
N ASN A 44 -16.88 0.50 -12.63
CA ASN A 44 -17.15 1.65 -13.49
C ASN A 44 -16.43 2.92 -12.96
N SER A 45 -15.50 3.42 -13.78
CA SER A 45 -14.58 4.56 -13.62
C SER A 45 -13.35 4.37 -12.70
N PHE A 46 -12.30 3.76 -13.24
CA PHE A 46 -10.92 3.90 -12.73
C PHE A 46 -10.49 5.37 -12.60
N ALA A 47 -11.08 6.28 -13.39
CA ALA A 47 -10.83 7.72 -13.36
C ALA A 47 -11.11 8.38 -11.99
N HIS A 48 -12.17 7.98 -11.26
CA HIS A 48 -12.45 8.52 -9.93
C HIS A 48 -11.41 8.09 -8.88
N LYS A 49 -10.84 6.89 -9.04
CA LYS A 49 -9.75 6.40 -8.17
C LYS A 49 -8.41 7.03 -8.50
N GLN A 50 -8.18 7.41 -9.76
CA GLN A 50 -6.94 8.07 -10.15
C GLN A 50 -6.76 9.41 -9.44
N LYS A 51 -7.82 10.23 -9.37
CA LYS A 51 -7.80 11.49 -8.62
C LYS A 51 -7.51 11.32 -7.13
N LEU A 52 -7.97 10.20 -6.55
CA LEU A 52 -7.67 9.83 -5.17
C LEU A 52 -6.18 9.46 -4.98
N LEU A 53 -5.60 8.78 -5.98
CA LEU A 53 -4.25 8.24 -5.94
C LEU A 53 -3.18 9.23 -6.43
N GLU A 54 -3.54 10.33 -7.10
CA GLU A 54 -2.60 11.35 -7.60
C GLU A 54 -1.57 11.81 -6.55
N HIS A 55 -1.96 11.79 -5.27
CA HIS A 55 -1.14 12.28 -4.16
C HIS A 55 -0.73 11.17 -3.19
N ILE A 56 -1.10 9.92 -3.49
CA ILE A 56 -0.73 8.74 -2.71
C ILE A 56 0.55 8.18 -3.31
N LYS A 57 1.54 7.90 -2.46
CA LYS A 57 2.80 7.26 -2.87
C LYS A 57 2.83 5.79 -2.47
N GLU A 58 2.08 5.42 -1.45
CA GLU A 58 2.14 4.09 -0.86
C GLU A 58 0.75 3.46 -0.75
N ILE A 59 0.68 2.15 -0.96
CA ILE A 59 -0.54 1.37 -0.78
C ILE A 59 -0.29 0.18 0.14
N HIS A 60 -1.19 0.00 1.10
CA HIS A 60 -1.10 -1.05 2.11
C HIS A 60 -2.29 -2.02 1.98
N PRO A 61 -2.22 -2.98 1.04
CA PRO A 61 -3.25 -4.00 0.88
C PRO A 61 -3.07 -5.15 1.87
N HIS A 62 -4.13 -5.94 2.06
CA HIS A 62 -3.95 -7.24 2.70
C HIS A 62 -3.11 -8.15 1.78
N TRP A 63 -2.15 -8.89 2.34
CA TRP A 63 -1.17 -9.68 1.58
C TRP A 63 -1.77 -10.72 0.62
N SER A 64 -3.00 -11.19 0.90
CA SER A 64 -3.68 -12.22 0.09
C SER A 64 -3.98 -11.77 -1.34
N PHE A 65 -3.93 -10.46 -1.60
CA PHE A 65 -4.25 -9.88 -2.89
C PHE A 65 -3.02 -9.53 -3.73
N ILE A 66 -1.82 -9.78 -3.20
CA ILE A 66 -0.59 -9.53 -3.93
C ILE A 66 -0.36 -10.67 -4.92
N ASP A 67 -0.59 -10.35 -6.19
CA ASP A 67 -0.20 -11.13 -7.36
C ASP A 67 0.53 -10.24 -8.40
N SER A 68 0.98 -10.85 -9.50
CA SER A 68 1.69 -10.12 -10.54
C SER A 68 0.85 -9.03 -11.22
N HIS A 69 -0.48 -9.21 -11.32
CA HIS A 69 -1.34 -8.22 -11.94
C HIS A 69 -1.48 -6.98 -11.05
N PHE A 70 -1.71 -7.17 -9.76
CA PHE A 70 -1.74 -6.09 -8.77
C PHE A 70 -0.42 -5.32 -8.73
N MET A 71 0.70 -6.04 -8.69
CA MET A 71 2.03 -5.43 -8.64
C MET A 71 2.35 -4.64 -9.90
N ASN A 72 2.05 -5.19 -11.08
CA ASN A 72 2.25 -4.49 -12.35
C ASN A 72 1.41 -3.21 -12.44
N TRP A 73 0.15 -3.26 -11.97
CA TRP A 73 -0.70 -2.07 -11.89
C TRP A 73 -0.12 -1.04 -10.92
N ALA A 74 0.24 -1.44 -9.70
CA ALA A 74 0.75 -0.52 -8.69
C ALA A 74 2.02 0.19 -9.19
N HIS A 75 2.96 -0.56 -9.77
CA HIS A 75 4.19 0.01 -10.32
C HIS A 75 3.93 0.90 -11.54
N SER A 76 2.98 0.56 -12.42
CA SER A 76 2.69 1.38 -13.61
C SER A 76 2.12 2.75 -13.28
N VAL A 77 1.54 2.91 -12.08
CA VAL A 77 1.07 4.20 -11.54
C VAL A 77 2.01 4.81 -10.50
N GLY A 78 3.22 4.25 -10.34
CA GLY A 78 4.25 4.76 -9.45
C GLY A 78 3.96 4.61 -7.95
N LEU A 79 3.16 3.62 -7.55
CA LEU A 79 2.87 3.29 -6.16
C LEU A 79 3.89 2.29 -5.62
N GLU A 80 4.31 2.51 -4.37
CA GLU A 80 5.02 1.53 -3.56
C GLU A 80 4.02 0.69 -2.76
N VAL A 81 4.29 -0.62 -2.64
CA VAL A 81 3.37 -1.60 -2.06
C VAL A 81 3.93 -2.17 -0.75
N PHE A 82 3.16 -2.04 0.33
CA PHE A 82 3.53 -2.51 1.67
C PHE A 82 2.39 -3.32 2.30
N PRO A 83 2.26 -4.62 2.02
CA PRO A 83 1.15 -5.43 2.51
C PRO A 83 1.18 -5.66 4.02
N TRP A 84 -0.01 -5.80 4.61
CA TRP A 84 -0.22 -6.13 6.03
C TRP A 84 -1.09 -7.39 6.22
N THR A 85 -1.09 -8.04 7.38
CA THR A 85 0.02 -8.16 8.33
C THR A 85 0.68 -9.52 8.11
N ILE A 86 2.00 -9.58 7.98
CA ILE A 86 2.70 -10.80 7.56
C ILE A 86 3.70 -11.23 8.63
N ASN A 87 3.37 -12.29 9.35
CA ASN A 87 4.11 -12.73 10.53
C ASN A 87 4.95 -14.00 10.32
N LYS A 88 4.90 -14.61 9.12
CA LYS A 88 5.61 -15.87 8.83
C LYS A 88 6.71 -15.63 7.83
N GLU A 89 7.93 -16.06 8.17
CA GLU A 89 9.13 -15.91 7.34
C GLU A 89 8.92 -16.35 5.89
N ARG A 90 8.38 -17.56 5.69
CA ARG A 90 8.08 -18.09 4.34
C ARG A 90 7.19 -17.14 3.54
N LYS A 91 6.20 -16.51 4.18
CA LYS A 91 5.30 -15.58 3.50
C LYS A 91 5.97 -14.25 3.20
N ILE A 92 6.85 -13.76 4.08
CA ILE A 92 7.65 -12.55 3.83
C ILE A 92 8.54 -12.78 2.60
N ARG A 93 9.24 -13.91 2.51
CA ARG A 93 10.05 -14.28 1.32
C ARG A 93 9.22 -14.26 0.04
N VAL A 94 8.03 -14.88 0.05
CA VAL A 94 7.11 -14.86 -1.10
C VAL A 94 6.68 -13.45 -1.48
N MET A 95 6.50 -12.52 -0.54
CA MET A 95 6.19 -11.13 -0.88
C MET A 95 7.39 -10.40 -1.49
N ILE A 96 8.59 -10.62 -0.93
CA ILE A 96 9.83 -10.07 -1.48
C ILE A 96 10.02 -10.54 -2.93
N ASP A 97 9.82 -11.83 -3.19
CA ASP A 97 9.91 -12.41 -4.54
C ASP A 97 8.87 -11.81 -5.51
N ARG A 98 7.75 -11.29 -4.99
CA ARG A 98 6.72 -10.59 -5.76
C ARG A 98 7.00 -9.10 -5.96
N GLY A 99 8.11 -8.59 -5.41
CA GLY A 99 8.57 -7.23 -5.61
C GLY A 99 7.86 -6.18 -4.77
N VAL A 100 7.31 -6.52 -3.60
CA VAL A 100 6.79 -5.51 -2.67
C VAL A 100 7.93 -4.64 -2.12
N ASN A 101 7.63 -3.39 -1.76
CA ASN A 101 8.62 -2.44 -1.25
C ASN A 101 8.94 -2.65 0.25
N GLY A 102 8.11 -3.40 0.96
CA GLY A 102 8.31 -3.81 2.34
C GLY A 102 7.12 -4.60 2.85
N VAL A 103 7.13 -4.97 4.14
CA VAL A 103 6.00 -5.68 4.76
C VAL A 103 5.66 -5.03 6.10
N ILE A 104 4.37 -5.00 6.43
CA ILE A 104 3.90 -4.66 7.77
C ILE A 104 3.81 -5.97 8.55
N THR A 105 4.50 -6.04 9.69
CA THR A 105 4.67 -7.26 10.49
C THR A 105 4.70 -6.93 11.97
N ASP A 106 4.20 -7.84 12.78
CA ASP A 106 4.35 -7.78 14.24
C ASP A 106 5.73 -8.28 14.70
N PHE A 107 6.50 -8.92 13.80
CA PHE A 107 7.78 -9.55 14.09
C PHE A 107 8.91 -8.99 13.20
N PRO A 108 9.35 -7.74 13.45
CA PRO A 108 10.35 -7.07 12.63
C PRO A 108 11.71 -7.77 12.65
N ASP A 109 12.04 -8.52 13.70
CA ASP A 109 13.25 -9.34 13.80
C ASP A 109 13.26 -10.45 12.74
N ILE A 110 12.10 -11.07 12.45
CA ILE A 110 11.97 -12.09 11.40
C ILE A 110 12.15 -11.45 10.03
N ALA A 111 11.52 -10.31 9.80
CA ALA A 111 11.65 -9.57 8.54
C ALA A 111 13.12 -9.18 8.27
N ARG A 112 13.84 -8.69 9.28
CA ARG A 112 15.25 -8.32 9.17
C ARG A 112 16.17 -9.49 8.81
N ARG A 113 15.82 -10.73 9.14
CA ARG A 113 16.62 -11.92 8.76
C ARG A 113 16.47 -12.30 7.29
N VAL A 114 15.42 -11.84 6.62
CA VAL A 114 15.11 -12.21 5.23
C VAL A 114 15.28 -11.08 4.24
N VAL A 115 15.18 -9.84 4.70
CA VAL A 115 15.55 -8.64 3.92
C VAL A 115 17.08 -8.53 3.93
N LYS A 116 17.68 -8.45 2.74
CA LYS A 116 19.13 -8.31 2.56
C LYS A 116 19.54 -6.85 2.54
#